data_AF-A0A2J8KMY1-F1
#
_entry.id   AF-A0A2J8KMY1-F1
#
_cell.length_a   1.000
_cell.length_b   1.000
_cell.length_c   1.000
_cell.angle_alpha   90.00
_cell.angle_beta   90.00
_cell.angle_gamma   90.00
#
_symmetry.space_group_name_H-M   'P 1'
#
loop_
_entity.id
_entity.type
_entity.pdbx_description
1 polymer ?
#
loop_
_entity_poly.entity_id
_entity_poly.type
_entity_poly.pdbx_seq_one_letter_code
_entity_poly.pdbx_strand_id
1 'polypeptide(L)'
;MTGSRNWRATRDMCRYRHNYPDLVERDCNGDTPNLSFYRNEIRFLPNGCFIEDILQNWTDNYDLLEDNHSYIQWLFPLREPGVNWHAKPLTLRE
;
A
#
# COMPACT_ATOMS: atom_id res chain seq x y z
N MET A 1 17.87 21.21 -19.80
CA MET A 1 17.55 21.32 -18.36
C MET A 1 17.72 19.95 -17.74
N THR A 2 18.85 19.69 -17.07
CA THR A 2 19.09 18.42 -16.37
C THR A 2 18.25 18.43 -15.09
N GLY A 3 17.12 17.72 -15.10
CA GLY A 3 16.25 17.60 -13.94
C GLY A 3 17.05 17.07 -12.74
N SER A 4 17.08 17.84 -11.66
CA SER A 4 17.67 17.40 -10.39
C SER A 4 16.94 16.13 -9.95
N ARG A 5 17.70 15.06 -9.67
CA ARG A 5 17.11 13.80 -9.18
C ARG A 5 16.36 14.07 -7.89
N ASN A 6 15.12 13.58 -7.80
CA ASN A 6 14.37 13.64 -6.55
C ASN A 6 15.08 12.76 -5.50
N TRP A 7 15.82 13.40 -4.61
CA TRP A 7 16.64 12.72 -3.61
C TRP A 7 15.78 11.89 -2.65
N ARG A 8 14.56 12.36 -2.34
CA ARG A 8 13.62 11.65 -1.44
C ARG A 8 13.23 10.31 -2.05
N ALA A 9 12.75 10.33 -3.29
CA ALA A 9 12.41 9.11 -4.03
C ALA A 9 13.59 8.15 -4.16
N THR A 10 14.81 8.67 -4.37
CA THR A 10 16.02 7.84 -4.43
C THR A 10 16.32 7.16 -3.10
N ARG A 11 16.22 7.89 -1.98
CA ARG A 11 16.42 7.35 -0.64
C ARG A 11 15.38 6.28 -0.30
N ASP A 12 14.11 6.55 -0.54
CA ASP A 12 13.02 5.65 -0.18
C ASP A 12 13.12 4.34 -0.99
N MET A 13 13.50 4.43 -2.28
CA MET A 13 13.81 3.25 -3.11
C MET A 13 15.01 2.45 -2.58
N CYS A 14 16.07 3.11 -2.09
CA CYS A 14 17.18 2.41 -1.44
C CYS A 14 16.73 1.71 -0.17
N ARG A 15 15.92 2.33 0.69
CA ARG A 15 15.41 1.68 1.92
C ARG A 15 14.57 0.46 1.60
N TYR A 16 13.66 0.57 0.63
CA TYR A 16 12.86 -0.56 0.14
C TYR A 16 13.73 -1.73 -0.33
N ARG A 17 14.74 -1.47 -1.16
CA ARG A 17 15.64 -2.51 -1.71
C ARG A 17 16.55 -3.17 -0.68
N HIS A 18 16.82 -2.51 0.43
CA HIS A 18 17.66 -3.05 1.51
C HIS A 18 16.83 -3.55 2.69
N ASN A 19 15.55 -3.86 2.48
CA ASN A 19 14.64 -4.41 3.48
C ASN A 19 14.48 -3.55 4.74
N TYR A 20 14.61 -2.23 4.61
CA TYR A 20 14.42 -1.26 5.69
C TYR A 20 15.29 -1.56 6.94
N PRO A 21 16.63 -1.45 6.83
CA PRO A 21 17.55 -1.87 7.89
C PRO A 21 17.42 -1.04 9.19
N ASP A 22 16.84 0.15 9.08
CA ASP A 22 16.62 1.11 10.16
C ASP A 22 15.20 1.07 10.74
N LEU A 23 14.32 0.20 10.21
CA LEU A 23 12.94 0.14 10.62
C LEU A 23 12.77 -0.78 11.84
N VAL A 24 12.33 -0.18 12.95
CA VAL A 24 11.85 -0.91 14.12
C VAL A 24 10.36 -1.17 13.95
N GLU A 25 9.98 -2.44 13.85
CA GLU A 25 8.57 -2.82 13.79
C GLU A 25 7.87 -2.45 15.09
N ARG A 26 6.69 -1.85 14.99
CA ARG A 26 5.83 -1.63 16.15
C ARG A 26 4.97 -2.86 16.35
N ASP A 27 4.80 -3.25 17.61
CA ASP A 27 3.82 -4.28 17.96
C ASP A 27 2.44 -3.83 17.47
N CYS A 28 1.93 -4.55 16.48
CA CYS A 28 0.56 -4.39 16.02
C CYS A 28 -0.30 -5.20 16.99
N ASN A 29 -1.33 -4.59 17.58
CA ASN A 29 -2.19 -5.17 18.64
C ASN A 29 -3.06 -6.36 18.17
N GLY A 30 -2.62 -7.11 17.15
CA GLY A 30 -3.39 -8.12 16.44
C GLY A 30 -4.36 -7.55 15.39
N ASP A 31 -4.41 -6.23 15.23
CA ASP A 31 -5.26 -5.59 14.22
C ASP A 31 -4.61 -5.68 12.83
N THR A 32 -5.13 -6.55 11.97
CA THR A 32 -4.62 -6.86 10.63
C THR A 32 -5.67 -6.55 9.55
N PRO A 33 -6.08 -5.29 9.36
CA PRO A 33 -7.11 -4.94 8.37
C PRO A 33 -6.69 -5.32 6.95
N ASN A 34 -5.39 -5.27 6.64
CA ASN A 34 -4.87 -5.73 5.35
C ASN A 34 -5.22 -7.21 5.09
N LEU A 35 -5.12 -8.07 6.11
CA LEU A 35 -5.47 -9.49 5.98
C LEU A 35 -6.95 -9.67 5.64
N SER A 36 -7.84 -8.97 6.37
CA SER A 36 -9.27 -8.98 6.07
C SER A 36 -9.57 -8.43 4.67
N PHE A 37 -8.81 -7.44 4.20
CA PHE A 37 -8.93 -6.94 2.82
C PHE A 37 -8.55 -8.03 1.80
N TYR A 38 -7.42 -8.72 1.98
CA TYR A 38 -7.00 -9.81 1.10
C TYR A 38 -7.94 -11.02 1.14
N ARG A 39 -8.64 -11.24 2.27
CA ARG A 39 -9.69 -12.26 2.40
C ARG A 39 -11.03 -11.83 1.83
N ASN A 40 -11.10 -10.65 1.20
CA ASN A 40 -12.33 -10.10 0.65
C ASN A 40 -13.42 -9.83 1.73
N GLU A 41 -13.03 -9.69 3.00
CA GLU A 41 -13.96 -9.47 4.13
C GLU A 41 -14.29 -7.99 4.32
N ILE A 42 -13.36 -7.10 3.96
CA ILE A 42 -13.54 -5.65 4.06
C ILE A 42 -13.24 -4.98 2.72
N ARG A 43 -13.83 -3.79 2.55
CA ARG A 43 -13.51 -2.88 1.44
C ARG A 43 -12.26 -2.09 1.79
N PHE A 44 -11.47 -1.73 0.77
CA PHE A 44 -10.39 -0.79 1.00
C PHE A 44 -10.97 0.58 1.37
N LEU A 45 -10.25 1.32 2.22
CA LEU A 45 -10.67 2.65 2.67
C LEU A 45 -9.72 3.71 2.15
N PRO A 46 -10.17 4.96 1.97
CA PRO A 46 -11.56 5.42 2.12
C PRO A 46 -12.45 5.09 0.91
N ASN A 47 -13.73 4.81 1.16
CA ASN A 47 -14.80 4.67 0.13
C ASN A 47 -14.52 3.69 -1.02
N GLY A 48 -13.76 2.63 -0.77
CA GLY A 48 -13.43 1.64 -1.78
C GLY A 48 -14.47 0.53 -1.96
N CYS A 49 -14.07 -0.47 -2.74
CA CYS A 49 -14.77 -1.72 -2.96
C CYS A 49 -13.96 -2.91 -2.43
N PHE A 50 -14.46 -4.12 -2.65
CA PHE A 50 -13.76 -5.34 -2.26
C PHE A 50 -12.62 -5.66 -3.24
N ILE A 51 -11.64 -6.47 -2.80
CA ILE A 51 -10.51 -6.84 -3.67
C ILE A 51 -10.99 -7.59 -4.91
N GLU A 52 -12.00 -8.44 -4.79
CA GLU A 52 -12.58 -9.14 -5.94
C GLU A 52 -13.19 -8.18 -6.97
N ASP A 53 -13.83 -7.08 -6.52
CA ASP A 53 -14.39 -6.08 -7.43
C ASP A 53 -13.29 -5.40 -8.24
N ILE A 54 -12.13 -5.12 -7.61
CA ILE A 54 -10.97 -4.55 -8.30
C ILE A 54 -10.47 -5.54 -9.37
N LEU A 55 -10.21 -6.78 -8.96
CA LEU A 55 -9.60 -7.79 -9.82
C LEU A 55 -10.51 -8.21 -10.99
N GLN A 56 -11.83 -8.17 -10.80
CA GLN A 56 -12.79 -8.57 -11.83
C GLN A 56 -13.23 -7.41 -12.72
N ASN A 57 -13.48 -6.22 -12.15
CA ASN A 57 -14.18 -5.14 -12.85
C ASN A 57 -13.29 -3.97 -13.25
N TRP A 58 -12.08 -3.83 -12.67
CA TRP A 58 -11.21 -2.68 -12.95
C TRP A 58 -10.14 -2.97 -14.00
N THR A 59 -10.01 -4.24 -14.40
CA THR A 59 -9.11 -4.66 -15.49
C THR A 59 -9.39 -3.84 -16.74
N ASP A 60 -8.33 -3.32 -17.35
CA ASP A 60 -8.35 -2.47 -18.55
C ASP A 60 -9.09 -1.12 -18.42
N ASN A 61 -9.61 -0.77 -17.24
CA ASN A 61 -10.21 0.54 -16.98
C ASN A 61 -9.21 1.51 -16.34
N TYR A 62 -8.31 2.04 -17.16
CA TYR A 62 -7.22 2.91 -16.70
C TYR A 62 -7.70 4.22 -16.08
N ASP A 63 -8.78 4.82 -16.60
CA ASP A 63 -9.34 6.06 -16.04
C ASP A 63 -9.79 5.85 -14.59
N LEU A 64 -10.47 4.73 -14.31
CA LEU A 64 -10.89 4.37 -12.96
C LEU A 64 -9.70 4.11 -12.02
N LEU A 65 -8.66 3.43 -12.52
CA LEU A 65 -7.45 3.14 -11.75
C LEU A 65 -6.67 4.41 -11.39
N GLU A 66 -6.60 5.38 -12.31
CA GLU A 66 -5.94 6.67 -12.09
C GLU A 66 -6.73 7.56 -11.11
N ASP A 67 -8.04 7.65 -11.29
CA ASP A 67 -8.93 8.46 -10.45
C ASP A 67 -8.99 7.92 -9.01
N ASN A 68 -9.11 6.61 -8.84
CA ASN A 68 -9.20 5.97 -7.53
C ASN A 68 -7.89 5.25 -7.20
N HIS A 69 -6.81 5.97 -6.88
CA HIS A 69 -5.50 5.36 -6.59
C HIS A 69 -5.31 4.87 -5.14
N SER A 70 -6.34 4.98 -4.29
CA SER A 70 -6.25 4.62 -2.87
C SER A 70 -6.06 3.12 -2.62
N TYR A 71 -6.49 2.27 -3.57
CA TYR A 71 -6.29 0.81 -3.52
C TYR A 71 -4.81 0.41 -3.56
N ILE A 72 -3.92 1.25 -4.12
CA ILE A 72 -2.51 0.91 -4.33
C ILE A 72 -1.85 0.51 -3.02
N GLN A 73 -2.14 1.21 -1.93
CA GLN A 73 -1.51 0.95 -0.63
C GLN A 73 -2.08 -0.30 0.07
N TRP A 74 -3.28 -0.74 -0.34
CA TRP A 74 -3.88 -1.97 0.14
C TRP A 74 -3.36 -3.19 -0.62
N LEU A 75 -3.20 -3.09 -1.94
CA LEU A 75 -2.63 -4.15 -2.80
C LEU A 75 -1.10 -4.26 -2.67
N PHE A 76 -0.42 -3.15 -2.41
CA PHE A 76 1.04 -3.08 -2.34
C PHE A 76 1.49 -2.36 -1.07
N PRO A 77 1.17 -2.90 0.13
CA PRO A 77 1.58 -2.30 1.39
C PRO A 77 3.10 -2.28 1.51
N LEU A 78 3.65 -1.13 1.88
CA LEU A 78 5.07 -0.98 2.23
C LEU A 78 5.26 -1.17 3.74
N ARG A 79 6.49 -1.40 4.17
CA ARG A 79 6.81 -1.49 5.61
C ARG A 79 6.86 -0.10 6.28
N GLU A 80 6.79 0.96 5.49
CA GLU A 80 6.69 2.34 5.94
C GLU A 80 5.23 2.82 5.93
N PRO A 81 4.85 3.71 6.87
CA PRO A 81 3.54 4.36 6.82
C PRO A 81 3.43 5.23 5.58
N GLY A 82 2.35 5.03 4.82
CA GLY A 82 2.04 5.84 3.66
C GLY A 82 0.96 6.87 3.93
N VAL A 83 0.42 7.47 2.85
CA VAL A 83 -0.59 8.54 2.95
C VAL A 83 -1.96 8.03 3.43
N ASN A 84 -2.30 6.78 3.12
CA ASN A 84 -3.51 6.12 3.59
C ASN A 84 -3.24 5.39 4.92
N TRP A 85 -3.75 5.96 6.01
CA TRP A 85 -3.60 5.43 7.37
C TRP A 85 -4.45 4.19 7.65
N HIS A 86 -5.43 3.89 6.79
CA HIS A 86 -6.27 2.71 6.92
C HIS A 86 -5.54 1.45 6.46
N ALA A 87 -4.74 1.55 5.39
CA ALA A 87 -3.83 0.50 4.98
C ALA A 87 -2.65 0.45 5.95
N LYS A 88 -2.50 -0.66 6.69
CA LYS A 88 -1.41 -0.79 7.66
C LYS A 88 -0.09 -1.10 6.94
N PRO A 89 1.05 -0.66 7.50
CA PRO A 89 2.34 -1.09 6.99
C PRO A 89 2.49 -2.60 7.02
N LEU A 90 3.22 -3.16 6.05
CA LEU A 90 3.55 -4.58 6.00
C LEU A 90 4.50 -4.94 7.14
N THR A 91 4.15 -5.98 7.89
CA THR A 91 4.98 -6.59 8.94
C THR A 91 5.78 -7.76 8.38
N LEU A 92 6.88 -8.14 9.03
CA LEU A 92 7.62 -9.37 8.68
C LEU A 92 6.83 -10.66 9.00
N ARG A 93 5.81 -10.55 9.85
CA ARG A 93 4.94 -11.65 10.27
C ARG A 93 3.54 -11.44 9.70
N GLU A 94 2.86 -12.53 9.41
CA GLU A 94 1.45 -12.59 9.00
C GLU A 94 0.51 -12.53 10.21
#